data_AF-A0A6G0NSP4-F1
#
_entry.id   AF-A0A6G0NSP4-F1
#
_cell.length_a   1.000
_cell.length_b   1.000
_cell.length_c   1.000
_cell.angle_alpha   90.00
_cell.angle_beta   90.00
_cell.angle_gamma   90.00
#
_symmetry.space_group_name_H-M   'P 1'
#
loop_
_entity.id
_entity.type
_entity.pdbx_description
1 polymer ?
#
loop_
_entity_poly.entity_id
_entity_poly.type
_entity_poly.pdbx_seq_one_letter_code
_entity_poly.pdbx_strand_id
1 'polypeptide(L)'
;MRARCRSSGEDYNLVTQNVKASFDVELLESFRSLRLRKDVADITEGQIITEIKALLAKVKNDDLPDIKALFDKELVMDLAETDVDAHILAYSQKFKQVVLEHGLEDIFAGDDGEREKCKRLVSCLAPLVLKADVKPAVRWTNKTAKSMQKVYTLVYDKAVAHDRHFQQNKRQRMMAKVKDKSKDSSASAKSGRAGKAAAQPKKTGAT
;
A
#
# COMPACT_ATOMS: atom_id res chain seq x y z
N MET A 1 -13.37 13.65 24.30
CA MET A 1 -13.78 14.31 25.57
C MET A 1 -15.06 13.75 26.17
N ARG A 2 -16.24 13.82 25.52
CA ARG A 2 -17.51 13.34 26.12
C ARG A 2 -17.50 11.88 26.64
N ALA A 3 -16.88 10.96 25.90
CA ALA A 3 -16.73 9.58 26.35
C ALA A 3 -15.89 9.45 27.63
N ARG A 4 -14.81 10.25 27.72
CA ARG A 4 -13.91 10.30 28.88
C ARG A 4 -14.61 10.87 30.12
N CYS A 5 -15.34 11.98 29.98
CA CYS A 5 -16.10 12.60 31.07
C CYS A 5 -17.13 11.65 31.68
N ARG A 6 -17.80 10.83 30.84
CA ARG A 6 -18.73 9.79 31.31
C ARG A 6 -18.04 8.69 32.14
N SER A 7 -16.80 8.34 31.81
CA SER A 7 -16.05 7.34 32.58
C SER A 7 -15.41 7.90 33.86
N SER A 8 -15.03 9.18 33.87
CA SER A 8 -14.37 9.83 35.02
C SER A 8 -15.35 10.49 35.99
N GLY A 9 -16.60 10.73 35.58
CA GLY A 9 -17.58 11.51 36.34
C GLY A 9 -17.34 13.02 36.30
N GLU A 10 -16.37 13.48 35.48
CA GLU A 10 -16.10 14.91 35.29
C GLU A 10 -17.25 15.59 34.56
N ASP A 11 -17.60 16.82 34.99
CA ASP A 11 -18.52 17.66 34.23
C ASP A 11 -17.84 18.12 32.94
N TYR A 12 -18.46 17.79 31.81
CA TYR A 12 -17.99 18.15 30.48
C TYR A 12 -17.76 19.67 30.31
N ASN A 13 -18.63 20.51 30.87
CA ASN A 13 -18.55 21.95 30.72
C ASN A 13 -17.39 22.56 31.51
N LEU A 14 -16.94 21.90 32.57
CA LEU A 14 -15.79 22.32 33.38
C LEU A 14 -14.45 21.92 32.75
N VAL A 15 -14.44 20.87 31.93
CA VAL A 15 -13.21 20.34 31.30
C VAL A 15 -13.10 20.67 29.80
N THR A 16 -14.00 21.51 29.28
CA THR A 16 -13.94 21.99 27.89
C THR A 16 -14.05 23.50 27.83
N GLN A 17 -13.31 24.10 26.90
CA GLN A 17 -13.34 25.52 26.64
C GLN A 17 -14.08 25.78 25.34
N ASN A 18 -14.83 26.89 25.31
CA ASN A 18 -15.52 27.35 24.12
C ASN A 18 -14.49 27.70 23.02
N VAL A 19 -14.78 27.33 21.78
CA VAL A 19 -13.90 27.57 20.63
C VAL A 19 -13.64 29.06 20.47
N LYS A 20 -14.67 29.91 20.61
CA LYS A 20 -14.54 31.37 20.55
C LYS A 20 -13.64 31.92 21.65
N ALA A 21 -13.72 31.34 22.85
CA ALA A 21 -12.89 31.72 23.99
C ALA A 21 -11.45 31.19 23.90
N SER A 22 -11.16 30.32 22.93
CA SER A 22 -9.82 29.78 22.68
C SER A 22 -9.01 30.64 21.71
N PHE A 23 -9.65 31.63 21.07
CA PHE A 23 -8.98 32.57 20.17
C PHE A 23 -8.38 33.70 20.98
N ASP A 24 -7.20 34.14 20.55
CA ASP A 24 -6.70 35.45 20.94
C ASP A 24 -7.67 36.56 20.48
N VAL A 25 -7.76 37.65 21.24
CA VAL A 25 -8.73 38.73 21.02
C VAL A 25 -8.51 39.40 19.66
N GLU A 26 -7.26 39.72 19.32
CA GLU A 26 -6.92 40.38 18.05
C GLU A 26 -7.15 39.43 16.87
N LEU A 27 -6.85 38.14 17.06
CA LEU A 27 -7.13 37.10 16.07
C LEU A 27 -8.63 36.96 15.83
N LEU A 28 -9.45 36.94 16.88
CA LEU A 28 -10.91 36.83 16.76
C LEU A 28 -11.50 38.07 16.08
N GLU A 29 -11.00 39.26 16.41
CA GLU A 29 -11.43 40.52 15.79
C GLU A 29 -11.06 40.58 14.30
N SER A 30 -9.85 40.14 13.95
CA SER A 30 -9.41 40.00 12.55
C SER A 30 -10.24 38.96 11.79
N PHE A 31 -10.51 37.80 12.41
CA PHE A 31 -11.31 36.74 11.80
C PHE A 31 -12.76 37.20 11.58
N ARG A 32 -13.33 37.89 12.57
CA ARG A 32 -14.65 38.52 12.49
C ARG A 32 -14.70 39.53 11.35
N SER A 33 -13.80 40.51 11.33
CA SER A 33 -13.87 41.64 10.40
C SER A 33 -13.59 41.23 8.96
N LEU A 34 -12.59 40.36 8.75
CA LEU A 34 -12.12 40.01 7.42
C LEU A 34 -12.88 38.82 6.80
N ARG A 35 -13.25 37.82 7.59
CA ARG A 35 -13.88 36.58 7.10
C ARG A 35 -15.39 36.57 7.30
N LEU A 36 -15.83 36.61 8.55
CA LEU A 36 -17.25 36.42 8.86
C LEU A 36 -18.11 37.67 8.60
N ARG A 37 -17.51 38.86 8.63
CA ARG A 37 -18.16 40.18 8.46
C ARG A 37 -19.42 40.34 9.33
N LYS A 38 -19.32 39.93 10.59
CA LYS A 38 -20.42 39.95 11.59
C LYS A 38 -20.00 40.63 12.87
N ASP A 39 -20.91 40.83 13.83
CA ASP A 39 -20.54 41.27 15.17
C ASP A 39 -19.98 40.11 16.03
N VAL A 40 -19.09 40.40 16.99
CA VAL A 40 -18.63 39.41 17.98
C VAL A 40 -19.85 38.85 18.70
N ALA A 41 -20.84 39.67 19.04
CA ALA A 41 -22.07 39.21 19.69
C ALA A 41 -22.82 38.15 18.85
N ASP A 42 -22.78 38.28 17.52
CA ASP A 42 -23.55 37.45 16.58
C ASP A 42 -22.80 36.21 16.08
N ILE A 43 -21.50 36.09 16.39
CA ILE A 43 -20.68 34.94 16.01
C ILE A 43 -20.96 33.75 16.94
N THR A 44 -21.45 32.67 16.34
CA THR A 44 -21.62 31.37 17.00
C THR A 44 -20.39 30.48 16.80
N GLU A 45 -20.15 29.55 17.73
CA GLU A 45 -19.06 28.55 17.59
C GLU A 45 -19.17 27.76 16.27
N GLY A 46 -20.40 27.39 15.88
CA GLY A 46 -20.64 26.64 14.65
C GLY A 46 -20.15 27.38 13.40
N GLN A 47 -20.26 28.70 13.38
CA GLN A 47 -19.77 29.53 12.26
C GLN A 47 -18.25 29.58 12.23
N ILE A 48 -17.60 29.74 13.39
CA ILE A 48 -16.13 29.71 13.50
C ILE A 48 -15.60 28.37 12.98
N ILE A 49 -16.17 27.26 13.44
CA ILE A 49 -15.77 25.91 13.01
C ILE A 49 -15.99 25.73 11.51
N THR A 50 -17.11 26.20 10.98
CA THR A 50 -17.42 26.08 9.55
C THR A 50 -16.43 26.85 8.69
N GLU A 51 -16.07 28.07 9.08
CA GLU A 51 -15.12 28.90 8.35
C GLU A 51 -13.69 28.34 8.42
N ILE A 52 -13.26 27.81 9.58
CA ILE A 52 -11.97 27.09 9.71
C ILE A 52 -11.93 25.88 8.80
N LYS A 53 -13.02 25.09 8.74
CA LYS A 53 -13.11 23.94 7.82
C LYS A 53 -13.04 24.38 6.37
N ALA A 54 -13.73 25.46 6.00
CA ALA A 54 -13.68 26.02 4.65
C ALA A 54 -12.26 26.50 4.30
N LEU A 55 -11.56 27.13 5.23
CA LEU A 55 -10.17 27.54 5.10
C LEU A 55 -9.23 26.35 4.91
N LEU A 56 -9.38 25.29 5.70
CA LEU A 56 -8.58 24.07 5.56
C LEU A 56 -8.85 23.38 4.22
N ALA A 57 -10.10 23.30 3.79
CA ALA A 57 -10.45 22.77 2.47
C ALA A 57 -9.84 23.62 1.36
N LYS A 58 -9.94 24.95 1.47
CA LYS A 58 -9.35 25.89 0.51
C LYS A 58 -7.82 25.76 0.44
N VAL A 59 -7.12 25.73 1.58
CA VAL A 59 -5.65 25.58 1.61
C VAL A 59 -5.20 24.24 1.03
N LYS A 60 -5.95 23.15 1.28
CA LYS A 60 -5.68 21.84 0.67
C LYS A 60 -5.92 21.82 -0.84
N ASN A 61 -6.82 22.67 -1.34
CA ASN A 61 -7.28 22.63 -2.72
C ASN A 61 -6.71 23.77 -3.62
N ASP A 62 -6.22 24.87 -3.05
CA ASP A 62 -5.76 26.07 -3.77
C ASP A 62 -4.40 25.86 -4.46
N ASP A 63 -3.51 25.09 -3.86
CA ASP A 63 -2.30 24.59 -4.52
C ASP A 63 -2.58 23.16 -4.98
N LEU A 64 -3.18 23.00 -6.17
CA LEU A 64 -3.31 21.68 -6.79
C LEU A 64 -1.90 21.07 -6.89
N PRO A 65 -1.55 20.07 -6.05
CA PRO A 65 -0.22 19.51 -6.10
C PRO A 65 -0.02 18.83 -7.45
N ASP A 66 1.22 18.61 -7.88
CA ASP A 66 1.46 17.69 -8.99
C ASP A 66 0.99 16.30 -8.55
N ILE A 67 -0.27 15.98 -8.87
CA ILE A 67 -0.95 14.74 -8.49
C ILE A 67 -0.13 13.55 -8.96
N LYS A 68 0.53 13.65 -10.12
CA LYS A 68 1.37 12.56 -10.61
C LYS A 68 2.58 12.37 -9.70
N ALA A 69 3.33 13.44 -9.43
CA ALA A 69 4.51 13.35 -8.56
C ALA A 69 4.15 12.92 -7.13
N LEU A 70 3.02 13.40 -6.60
CA LEU A 70 2.51 13.03 -5.30
C LEU A 70 2.26 11.52 -5.19
N PHE A 71 1.49 10.97 -6.13
CA PHE A 71 1.19 9.53 -6.14
C PHE A 71 2.43 8.68 -6.41
N ASP A 72 3.33 9.11 -7.31
CA ASP A 72 4.59 8.41 -7.55
C ASP A 72 5.47 8.33 -6.28
N LYS A 73 5.36 9.33 -5.38
CA LYS A 73 6.09 9.38 -4.10
C LYS A 73 5.41 8.58 -2.99
N GLU A 74 4.09 8.71 -2.83
CA GLU A 74 3.38 8.23 -1.63
C GLU A 74 2.69 6.88 -1.85
N LEU A 75 2.20 6.60 -3.07
CA LEU A 75 1.52 5.36 -3.40
C LEU A 75 2.54 4.25 -3.73
N VAL A 76 3.23 3.79 -2.70
CA VAL A 76 4.26 2.75 -2.78
C VAL A 76 3.72 1.43 -2.25
N MET A 77 3.90 0.37 -3.05
CA MET A 77 3.61 -1.03 -2.74
C MET A 77 4.65 -1.63 -1.79
N ASP A 78 4.20 -2.36 -0.77
CA ASP A 78 5.07 -3.05 0.17
C ASP A 78 5.50 -4.42 -0.40
N LEU A 79 6.70 -4.46 -0.98
CA LEU A 79 7.25 -5.67 -1.59
C LEU A 79 7.81 -6.67 -0.56
N ALA A 80 7.87 -6.32 0.73
CA ALA A 80 8.30 -7.23 1.78
C ALA A 80 7.15 -8.15 2.24
N GLU A 81 5.90 -7.71 2.07
CA GLU A 81 4.73 -8.53 2.35
C GLU A 81 4.64 -9.69 1.33
N THR A 82 4.54 -10.91 1.86
CA THR A 82 4.50 -12.14 1.06
C THR A 82 3.09 -12.61 0.76
N ASP A 83 2.11 -12.20 1.58
CA ASP A 83 0.70 -12.46 1.34
C ASP A 83 0.18 -11.50 0.24
N VAL A 84 -0.15 -12.07 -0.93
CA VAL A 84 -0.62 -11.30 -2.08
C VAL A 84 -1.92 -10.56 -1.76
N ASP A 85 -2.82 -11.16 -0.98
CA ASP A 85 -4.12 -10.57 -0.66
C ASP A 85 -3.91 -9.36 0.25
N ALA A 86 -3.13 -9.53 1.32
CA ALA A 86 -2.81 -8.47 2.27
C ALA A 86 -2.09 -7.30 1.58
N HIS A 87 -1.09 -7.60 0.74
CA HIS A 87 -0.32 -6.59 0.04
C HIS A 87 -1.15 -5.76 -0.94
N ILE A 88 -1.96 -6.41 -1.80
CA ILE A 88 -2.80 -5.70 -2.77
C ILE A 88 -3.91 -4.90 -2.08
N LEU A 89 -4.46 -5.42 -0.98
CA LEU A 89 -5.45 -4.69 -0.18
C LEU A 89 -4.83 -3.47 0.50
N ALA A 90 -3.66 -3.62 1.13
CA ALA A 90 -2.93 -2.52 1.77
C ALA A 90 -2.59 -1.41 0.77
N TYR A 91 -2.13 -1.77 -0.43
CA TYR A 91 -1.91 -0.81 -1.51
C TYR A 91 -3.17 -0.02 -1.88
N SER A 92 -4.31 -0.70 -1.95
CA SER A 92 -5.60 -0.09 -2.28
C SER A 92 -6.12 0.82 -1.17
N GLN A 93 -5.86 0.47 0.09
CA GLN A 93 -6.15 1.34 1.24
C GLN A 93 -5.26 2.58 1.22
N LYS A 94 -3.95 2.41 0.93
CA LYS A 94 -3.00 3.52 0.80
C LYS A 94 -3.43 4.53 -0.25
N PHE A 95 -3.96 4.09 -1.40
CA PHE A 95 -4.54 4.98 -2.40
C PHE A 95 -5.62 5.89 -1.79
N LYS A 96 -6.58 5.29 -1.07
CA LYS A 96 -7.69 6.06 -0.45
C LYS A 96 -7.18 7.03 0.61
N GLN A 97 -6.17 6.62 1.37
CA GLN A 97 -5.53 7.47 2.37
C GLN A 97 -4.85 8.69 1.73
N VAL A 98 -4.07 8.50 0.66
CA VAL A 98 -3.43 9.60 -0.07
C VAL A 98 -4.47 10.58 -0.62
N VAL A 99 -5.58 10.08 -1.19
CA VAL A 99 -6.68 10.95 -1.66
C VAL A 99 -7.23 11.81 -0.51
N LEU A 100 -7.54 11.20 0.63
CA LEU A 100 -8.14 11.87 1.80
C LEU A 100 -7.20 12.87 2.47
N GLU A 101 -5.93 12.51 2.66
CA GLU A 101 -4.96 13.37 3.35
C GLU A 101 -4.72 14.66 2.58
N HIS A 102 -4.66 14.57 1.25
CA HIS A 102 -4.40 15.67 0.33
C HIS A 102 -5.68 16.34 -0.22
N GLY A 103 -6.87 15.99 0.27
CA GLY A 103 -8.11 16.65 -0.12
C GLY A 103 -8.52 16.46 -1.59
N LEU A 104 -8.10 15.35 -2.21
CA LEU A 104 -8.27 15.12 -3.65
C LEU A 104 -9.63 14.48 -4.00
N GLU A 105 -10.55 14.33 -3.05
CA GLU A 105 -11.84 13.66 -3.26
C GLU A 105 -12.64 14.31 -4.38
N ASP A 106 -12.72 15.64 -4.38
CA ASP A 106 -13.47 16.41 -5.37
C ASP A 106 -12.80 16.36 -6.75
N ILE A 107 -11.47 16.31 -6.79
CA ILE A 107 -10.68 16.19 -8.04
C ILE A 107 -10.95 14.84 -8.70
N PHE A 108 -11.12 13.80 -7.89
CA PHE A 108 -11.38 12.45 -8.35
C PHE A 108 -12.89 12.09 -8.38
N ALA A 109 -13.78 13.07 -8.28
CA ALA A 109 -15.21 12.85 -8.42
C ALA A 109 -15.63 12.66 -9.90
N GLY A 110 -16.76 11.97 -10.09
CA GLY A 110 -17.34 11.73 -11.43
C GLY A 110 -16.55 10.77 -12.32
N ASP A 111 -17.04 10.61 -13.55
CA ASP A 111 -16.51 9.67 -14.55
C ASP A 111 -15.06 9.95 -14.93
N ASP A 112 -14.66 11.22 -14.97
CA ASP A 112 -13.32 11.67 -15.34
C ASP A 112 -12.34 11.40 -14.19
N GLY A 113 -12.75 11.74 -12.98
CA GLY A 113 -12.00 11.44 -11.77
C GLY A 113 -11.77 9.95 -11.57
N GLU A 114 -12.79 9.12 -11.77
CA GLU A 114 -12.68 7.66 -11.64
C GLU A 114 -11.72 7.06 -12.68
N ARG A 115 -11.67 7.61 -13.91
CA ARG A 115 -10.65 7.23 -14.91
C ARG A 115 -9.24 7.62 -14.47
N GLU A 116 -9.07 8.82 -13.91
CA GLU A 116 -7.75 9.25 -13.45
C GLU A 116 -7.30 8.44 -12.22
N LYS A 117 -8.21 8.05 -11.30
CA LYS A 117 -7.90 7.11 -10.20
C LYS A 117 -7.34 5.79 -10.75
N CYS A 118 -8.02 5.20 -11.72
CA CYS A 118 -7.59 3.95 -12.35
C CYS A 118 -6.18 4.11 -12.97
N LYS A 119 -5.94 5.22 -13.66
CA LYS A 119 -4.65 5.52 -14.29
C LYS A 119 -3.53 5.73 -13.26
N ARG A 120 -3.79 6.46 -12.17
CA ARG A 120 -2.83 6.64 -11.06
C ARG A 120 -2.49 5.31 -10.42
N LEU A 121 -3.50 4.53 -10.06
CA LEU A 121 -3.32 3.23 -9.39
C LEU A 121 -2.49 2.26 -10.23
N VAL A 122 -2.67 2.22 -11.55
CA VAL A 122 -1.85 1.39 -12.47
C VAL A 122 -0.45 1.97 -12.66
N SER A 123 -0.30 3.29 -12.70
CA SER A 123 1.00 3.95 -12.90
C SER A 123 1.96 3.70 -11.75
N CYS A 124 1.47 3.58 -10.52
CA CYS A 124 2.30 3.41 -9.33
C CYS A 124 2.52 1.93 -8.93
N LEU A 125 2.04 0.96 -9.75
CA LEU A 125 2.24 -0.46 -9.47
C LEU A 125 3.72 -0.85 -9.44
N ALA A 126 4.06 -1.64 -8.43
CA ALA A 126 5.30 -2.40 -8.34
C ALA A 126 4.98 -3.86 -8.00
N PRO A 127 5.80 -4.84 -8.40
CA PRO A 127 7.01 -4.70 -9.20
C PRO A 127 6.71 -4.30 -10.67
N LEU A 128 7.74 -3.83 -11.40
CA LEU A 128 7.59 -3.34 -12.78
C LEU A 128 6.98 -4.38 -13.74
N VAL A 129 7.21 -5.67 -13.48
CA VAL A 129 6.62 -6.78 -14.26
C VAL A 129 5.09 -6.81 -14.09
N LEU A 130 4.58 -6.64 -12.86
CA LEU A 130 3.14 -6.55 -12.60
C LEU A 130 2.53 -5.35 -13.33
N LYS A 131 3.19 -4.20 -13.26
CA LYS A 131 2.78 -2.99 -14.00
C LYS A 131 2.75 -3.19 -15.51
N ALA A 132 3.78 -3.86 -16.07
CA ALA A 132 3.89 -4.13 -17.49
C ALA A 132 2.77 -5.06 -18.01
N ASP A 133 2.29 -5.98 -17.17
CA ASP A 133 1.18 -6.88 -17.50
C ASP A 133 -0.19 -6.22 -17.34
N VAL A 134 -0.37 -5.43 -16.28
CA VAL A 134 -1.66 -4.78 -15.97
C VAL A 134 -1.93 -3.62 -16.92
N LYS A 135 -0.93 -2.80 -17.26
CA LYS A 135 -1.13 -1.58 -18.06
C LYS A 135 -1.75 -1.83 -19.44
N PRO A 136 -1.30 -2.81 -20.25
CA PRO A 136 -1.96 -3.17 -21.51
C PRO A 136 -3.34 -3.79 -21.30
N ALA A 137 -3.52 -4.62 -20.26
CA ALA A 137 -4.79 -5.25 -19.97
C ALA A 137 -5.88 -4.22 -19.61
N VAL A 138 -5.54 -3.19 -18.83
CA VAL A 138 -6.45 -2.06 -18.57
C VAL A 138 -6.75 -1.28 -19.85
N ARG A 139 -5.74 -1.04 -20.69
CA ARG A 139 -5.90 -0.27 -21.94
C ARG A 139 -6.80 -0.96 -22.97
N TRP A 140 -6.74 -2.28 -23.08
CA TRP A 140 -7.35 -3.01 -24.20
C TRP A 140 -8.51 -3.93 -23.80
N THR A 141 -8.44 -4.56 -22.62
CA THR A 141 -9.43 -5.56 -22.19
C THR A 141 -10.66 -4.92 -21.55
N ASN A 142 -10.59 -3.63 -21.21
CA ASN A 142 -11.56 -3.00 -20.33
C ASN A 142 -11.90 -1.58 -20.76
N LYS A 143 -12.35 -1.41 -22.02
CA LYS A 143 -12.92 -0.13 -22.52
C LYS A 143 -14.05 0.40 -21.60
N THR A 144 -14.63 -0.46 -20.76
CA THR A 144 -15.68 -0.19 -19.77
C THR A 144 -15.26 -0.43 -18.30
N ALA A 145 -13.99 -0.65 -17.97
CA ALA A 145 -13.53 -0.48 -16.57
C ALA A 145 -13.35 0.99 -16.27
N LYS A 146 -14.48 1.66 -16.09
CA LYS A 146 -14.56 2.95 -15.44
C LYS A 146 -14.65 2.80 -13.91
N SER A 147 -14.20 1.69 -13.32
CA SER A 147 -14.29 1.53 -11.87
C SER A 147 -13.01 0.96 -11.27
N MET A 148 -12.59 1.57 -10.18
CA MET A 148 -11.47 1.15 -9.36
C MET A 148 -11.55 -0.33 -8.95
N GLN A 149 -12.76 -0.83 -8.71
CA GLN A 149 -12.99 -2.23 -8.36
C GLN A 149 -12.51 -3.21 -9.45
N LYS A 150 -12.74 -2.90 -10.72
CA LYS A 150 -12.28 -3.77 -11.83
C LYS A 150 -10.77 -3.75 -11.96
N VAL A 151 -10.14 -2.59 -11.75
CA VAL A 151 -8.67 -2.48 -11.75
C VAL A 151 -8.09 -3.26 -10.58
N TYR A 152 -8.69 -3.17 -9.39
CA TYR A 152 -8.31 -3.96 -8.22
C TYR A 152 -8.32 -5.46 -8.52
N THR A 153 -9.44 -5.99 -9.02
CA THR A 153 -9.56 -7.42 -9.35
C THR A 153 -8.50 -7.85 -10.36
N LEU A 154 -8.28 -7.05 -11.40
CA LEU A 154 -7.27 -7.36 -12.41
C LEU A 154 -5.84 -7.36 -11.85
N VAL A 155 -5.50 -6.37 -11.01
CA VAL A 155 -4.19 -6.32 -10.34
C VAL A 155 -4.01 -7.53 -9.44
N TYR A 156 -5.04 -7.88 -8.67
CA TYR A 156 -5.07 -9.05 -7.81
C TYR A 156 -4.83 -10.35 -8.58
N ASP A 157 -5.61 -10.61 -9.63
CA ASP A 157 -5.50 -11.83 -10.44
C ASP A 157 -4.10 -11.99 -11.05
N LYS A 158 -3.52 -10.88 -11.54
CA LYS A 158 -2.18 -10.86 -12.11
C LYS A 158 -1.11 -11.09 -11.05
N ALA A 159 -1.23 -10.47 -9.87
CA ALA A 159 -0.31 -10.68 -8.77
C ALA A 159 -0.33 -12.13 -8.27
N VAL A 160 -1.52 -12.73 -8.14
CA VAL A 160 -1.68 -14.16 -7.78
C VAL A 160 -1.04 -15.06 -8.83
N ALA A 161 -1.22 -14.77 -10.12
CA ALA A 161 -0.57 -15.54 -11.18
C ALA A 161 0.96 -15.45 -11.13
N HIS A 162 1.51 -14.26 -10.84
CA HIS A 162 2.95 -14.05 -10.68
C HIS A 162 3.50 -14.80 -9.48
N ASP A 163 2.84 -14.75 -8.32
CA ASP A 163 3.26 -15.50 -7.13
C ASP A 163 3.23 -17.01 -7.40
N ARG A 164 2.14 -17.55 -7.98
CA ARG A 164 2.05 -18.97 -8.34
C ARG A 164 3.22 -19.42 -9.22
N HIS A 165 3.55 -18.63 -10.24
CA HIS A 165 4.68 -18.91 -11.14
C HIS A 165 6.03 -18.85 -10.41
N PHE A 166 6.22 -17.86 -9.52
CA PHE A 166 7.41 -17.76 -8.69
C PHE A 166 7.57 -18.97 -7.76
N GLN A 167 6.52 -19.37 -7.05
CA GLN A 167 6.53 -20.53 -6.15
C GLN A 167 6.80 -21.83 -6.92
N GLN A 168 6.20 -22.00 -8.10
CA GLN A 168 6.44 -23.16 -8.95
C GLN A 168 7.90 -23.24 -9.40
N ASN A 169 8.47 -22.14 -9.88
CA ASN A 169 9.85 -22.08 -10.33
C ASN A 169 10.85 -22.31 -9.18
N LYS A 170 10.54 -21.78 -7.98
CA LYS A 170 11.31 -22.05 -6.76
C LYS A 170 11.33 -23.54 -6.43
N ARG A 171 10.17 -24.22 -6.48
CA ARG A 171 10.07 -25.67 -6.26
C ARG A 171 10.88 -26.46 -7.29
N GLN A 172 10.78 -26.12 -8.57
CA GLN A 172 11.55 -26.80 -9.63
C GLN A 172 13.07 -26.67 -9.44
N ARG A 173 13.55 -25.48 -9.08
CA ARG A 173 14.98 -25.24 -8.79
C ARG A 173 15.46 -26.05 -7.58
N MET A 174 14.65 -26.15 -6.52
CA MET A 174 14.99 -26.96 -5.36
C MET A 174 15.09 -28.45 -5.72
N MET A 175 14.13 -28.96 -6.52
CA MET A 175 14.16 -30.34 -7.01
C MET A 175 15.38 -30.63 -7.90
N ALA A 176 15.75 -29.69 -8.77
CA ALA A 176 16.94 -29.81 -9.62
C ALA A 176 18.23 -29.88 -8.78
N LYS A 177 18.37 -29.03 -7.75
CA LYS A 177 19.53 -29.05 -6.83
C LYS A 177 19.63 -30.36 -6.05
N VAL A 178 18.50 -30.94 -5.63
CA VAL A 178 18.48 -32.25 -4.96
C VAL A 178 18.92 -33.36 -5.93
N LYS A 179 18.48 -33.30 -7.19
CA LYS A 179 18.87 -34.27 -8.23
C LYS A 179 20.35 -34.18 -8.61
N ASP A 180 20.93 -32.99 -8.55
CA ASP A 180 22.35 -32.77 -8.84
C ASP A 180 23.25 -33.30 -7.71
N LYS A 181 22.90 -32.97 -6.45
CA LYS A 181 23.58 -33.52 -5.26
C LYS A 181 23.53 -35.05 -5.19
N SER A 182 22.41 -35.66 -5.56
CA SER A 182 22.29 -37.12 -5.57
C SER A 182 23.13 -37.77 -6.68
N LYS A 183 23.27 -37.13 -7.85
CA LYS A 183 24.20 -37.57 -8.90
C LYS A 183 25.66 -37.49 -8.46
N ASP A 184 26.10 -36.38 -7.87
CA ASP A 184 27.48 -36.22 -7.38
C ASP A 184 27.84 -37.24 -6.30
N SER A 185 26.92 -37.48 -5.35
CA SER A 185 27.13 -38.51 -4.31
C SER A 185 27.20 -39.93 -4.89
N SER A 186 26.42 -40.23 -5.94
CA SER A 186 26.46 -41.53 -6.61
C SER A 186 27.73 -41.73 -7.47
N ALA A 187 28.26 -40.65 -8.05
CA ALA A 187 29.52 -40.66 -8.81
C ALA A 187 30.74 -40.87 -7.88
N SER A 188 30.74 -40.22 -6.72
CA SER A 188 31.78 -40.40 -5.70
C SER A 188 31.76 -41.79 -5.05
N ALA A 189 30.58 -42.42 -4.92
CA ALA A 189 30.47 -43.79 -4.42
C ALA A 189 30.96 -44.84 -5.45
N LYS A 190 30.88 -44.53 -6.76
CA LYS A 190 31.34 -45.42 -7.84
C LYS A 190 32.86 -45.39 -8.05
N SER A 191 33.54 -44.26 -7.77
CA SER A 191 35.00 -44.17 -7.90
C SER A 191 35.77 -44.80 -6.73
N GLY A 192 35.15 -44.97 -5.56
CA GLY A 192 35.79 -45.60 -4.38
C GLY A 192 35.82 -47.14 -4.38
N ARG A 193 35.20 -47.81 -5.37
CA ARG A 193 35.07 -49.29 -5.41
C ARG A 193 35.93 -49.95 -6.50
N ALA A 194 37.09 -49.37 -6.82
CA ALA A 194 38.09 -49.98 -7.69
C ALA A 194 39.47 -49.94 -7.03
N GLY A 195 39.68 -50.75 -6.00
CA GLY A 195 40.94 -50.76 -5.27
C GLY A 195 41.01 -51.75 -4.11
N LYS A 196 40.76 -53.03 -4.36
CA LYS A 196 41.22 -54.14 -3.50
C LYS A 196 41.23 -55.42 -4.32
N ALA A 197 42.29 -55.60 -5.11
CA ALA A 197 42.63 -56.89 -5.68
C ALA A 197 43.14 -57.80 -4.55
N ALA A 198 42.55 -58.99 -4.45
CA ALA A 198 42.81 -59.97 -3.41
C ALA A 198 44.24 -60.53 -3.54
N ALA A 199 45.02 -60.45 -2.46
CA ALA A 199 46.27 -61.19 -2.32
C ALA A 199 45.94 -62.64 -1.92
N GLN A 200 46.34 -63.61 -2.76
CA GLN A 200 46.30 -65.04 -2.46
C GLN A 200 47.36 -65.40 -1.40
N PRO A 201 47.07 -66.31 -0.45
CA PRO A 201 48.11 -66.83 0.44
C PRO A 201 48.80 -68.04 -0.19
N LYS A 202 50.11 -67.94 -0.41
CA LYS A 202 51.03 -69.09 -0.55
C LYS A 202 51.55 -69.49 0.83
N LYS A 203 51.38 -70.76 1.22
CA LYS A 203 52.26 -71.50 2.14
C LYS A 203 52.24 -72.97 1.69
N THR A 204 53.25 -73.47 0.95
CA THR A 204 54.55 -74.02 1.41
C THR A 204 54.40 -75.15 2.42
N GLY A 205 54.75 -76.36 1.99
CA GLY A 205 54.98 -77.53 2.85
C GLY A 205 56.41 -77.60 3.41
N ALA A 206 56.75 -78.79 3.90
CA ALA A 206 57.86 -79.19 4.79
C ALA A 206 57.50 -79.02 6.28
N THR A 207 57.57 -80.04 7.15
CA THR A 207 58.26 -81.36 7.10
C THR A 207 57.53 -82.31 8.04
#